data_AF-A0A9X2F4W2-F1
#
_entry.id   AF-A0A9X2F4W2-F1
#
_cell.length_a   1.000
_cell.length_b   1.000
_cell.length_c   1.000
_cell.angle_alpha   90.00
_cell.angle_beta   90.00
_cell.angle_gamma   90.00
#
_symmetry.space_group_name_H-M   'P 1'
#
loop_
_entity.id
_entity.type
_entity.pdbx_description
1 polymer ?
#
loop_
_entity_poly.entity_id
_entity_poly.type
_entity_poly.pdbx_seq_one_letter_code
_entity_poly.pdbx_strand_id
1 'polypeptide(L)'
;MKSKYIKHSLVALGLGMVTASCGNLLDINDDPARLTSNQVTISGLLPTAIQYTANSYWNVGQYGNYYPQYLAGHSGQEKNIDSYTPYGFDNIWETSYLRAMPNLKELIDRAEAQGAPQYAGVAKVLMALNLMQCTDLWGDLPYSEAFKGSAVLMPKYDKQQDIYGVHLKNLLDEAIADLDQAPPASATLKVGASDLIYGGTIAKWKMAAYAVRSRYYLHLGKKDPANYAKAAADAQNAFNDRTGAADLELKYPADRVITWSWYSYIFKTAAASRSARPSKYFVDLMNGSATGVYPGLVDPRISKLVDNGGAATYVGRPVGVLGTDAGAAAANTDLTDKTFYGKQFTVTPLISYAEVQFIKAESLFSTDKAASYAAFLEGIKSSMLKFGVDNASIDAYVNNSLISKGAANLTISDIMLQKYIALFLQMETWTDMRRHQYDPTVYVGLTQPGLNQLGTSWVQRAKYPDNEPGRNVNVPKVGNQAEKIWLFQ
;
A
#
# COMPACT_ATOMS: atom_id res chain seq x y z
N MET A 1 35.80 -82.09 -39.35
CA MET A 1 34.78 -82.58 -38.37
C MET A 1 35.43 -82.51 -37.00
N LYS A 2 35.04 -81.56 -36.13
CA LYS A 2 34.07 -81.73 -35.01
C LYS A 2 34.49 -82.89 -34.09
N SER A 3 34.65 -82.81 -32.77
CA SER A 3 34.28 -81.86 -31.72
C SER A 3 34.79 -82.45 -30.38
N LYS A 4 34.79 -81.62 -29.31
CA LYS A 4 34.86 -81.96 -27.86
C LYS A 4 36.31 -82.16 -27.35
N TYR A 5 36.79 -81.57 -26.25
CA TYR A 5 36.22 -81.06 -25.01
C TYR A 5 37.13 -79.88 -24.57
N ILE A 6 36.64 -78.80 -23.97
CA ILE A 6 36.73 -78.57 -22.52
C ILE A 6 35.80 -77.40 -22.23
N LYS A 7 34.78 -77.67 -21.41
CA LYS A 7 33.88 -76.68 -20.85
C LYS A 7 34.36 -76.31 -19.45
N HIS A 8 34.12 -75.06 -19.07
CA HIS A 8 34.12 -74.50 -17.71
C HIS A 8 35.49 -74.18 -17.10
N SER A 9 36.00 -72.95 -17.32
CA SER A 9 36.86 -72.24 -16.35
C SER A 9 37.09 -70.74 -16.60
N LEU A 10 36.48 -70.09 -17.61
CA LEU A 10 36.77 -68.67 -17.92
C LEU A 10 35.53 -67.81 -18.21
N VAL A 11 34.50 -67.92 -17.36
CA VAL A 11 33.33 -66.99 -17.40
C VAL A 11 33.04 -66.38 -16.01
N ALA A 12 33.97 -66.50 -15.05
CA ALA A 12 33.80 -66.00 -13.68
C ALA A 12 34.58 -64.71 -13.37
N LEU A 13 34.98 -63.91 -14.38
CA LEU A 13 35.71 -62.66 -14.15
C LEU A 13 35.24 -61.47 -15.03
N GLY A 14 34.00 -61.52 -15.52
CA GLY A 14 33.46 -60.48 -16.41
C GLY A 14 32.01 -60.08 -16.14
N LEU A 15 31.50 -60.32 -14.92
CA LEU A 15 30.12 -60.00 -14.56
C LEU A 15 30.01 -59.53 -13.09
N GLY A 16 30.94 -58.67 -12.68
CA GLY A 16 31.03 -58.14 -11.31
C GLY A 16 31.19 -56.63 -11.23
N MET A 17 30.87 -55.89 -12.30
CA MET A 17 30.89 -54.43 -12.27
C MET A 17 29.61 -53.87 -12.89
N VAL A 18 29.06 -52.86 -12.23
CA VAL A 18 27.93 -52.00 -12.61
C VAL A 18 26.53 -52.52 -12.24
N THR A 19 26.26 -52.65 -10.93
CA THR A 19 24.92 -52.35 -10.37
C THR A 19 24.99 -51.40 -9.17
N ALA A 20 25.97 -50.48 -9.15
CA ALA A 20 25.77 -49.23 -8.45
C ALA A 20 24.75 -48.43 -9.29
N SER A 21 23.47 -48.63 -8.99
CA SER A 21 22.41 -47.73 -9.45
C SER A 21 22.81 -46.32 -9.02
N CYS A 22 23.23 -45.50 -9.97
CA CYS A 22 23.45 -44.07 -9.81
C CYS A 22 22.12 -43.33 -9.62
N GLY A 23 21.21 -43.84 -8.77
CA GLY A 23 19.91 -43.22 -8.51
C GLY A 23 20.05 -41.81 -7.95
N ASN A 24 21.09 -41.57 -7.13
CA ASN A 24 21.38 -40.26 -6.52
C ASN A 24 22.56 -39.52 -7.18
N LEU A 25 23.29 -40.14 -8.12
CA LEU A 25 24.42 -39.47 -8.80
C LEU A 25 23.96 -38.59 -9.97
N LEU A 26 22.74 -38.81 -10.44
CA LEU A 26 22.08 -38.03 -11.50
C LEU A 26 21.04 -37.06 -10.95
N ASP A 27 20.86 -37.00 -9.63
CA ASP A 27 20.04 -35.98 -8.97
C ASP A 27 20.83 -34.68 -8.82
N ILE A 28 21.27 -34.16 -9.96
CA ILE A 28 22.01 -32.90 -10.12
C ILE A 28 21.07 -31.72 -10.41
N ASN A 29 19.75 -31.95 -10.32
CA ASN A 29 18.74 -30.95 -10.62
C ASN A 29 18.34 -30.14 -9.38
N ASP A 30 18.88 -30.50 -8.21
CA ASP A 30 18.94 -29.61 -7.05
C ASP A 30 20.05 -28.58 -7.28
N ASP A 31 19.65 -27.38 -7.68
CA ASP A 31 20.56 -26.24 -7.81
C ASP A 31 21.23 -25.98 -6.45
N PRO A 32 22.56 -26.21 -6.32
CA PRO A 32 23.25 -26.07 -5.04
C PRO A 32 23.30 -24.63 -4.55
N ALA A 33 22.96 -23.64 -5.39
CA ALA A 33 22.79 -22.24 -5.00
C ALA A 33 21.39 -21.92 -4.46
N ARG A 34 20.40 -22.81 -4.61
CA ARG A 34 19.06 -22.64 -4.05
C ARG A 34 18.99 -23.23 -2.64
N LEU A 35 18.42 -22.47 -1.71
CA LEU A 35 18.10 -23.00 -0.39
C LEU A 35 17.06 -24.10 -0.53
N THR A 36 17.32 -25.24 0.10
CA THR A 36 16.32 -26.29 0.31
C THR A 36 15.24 -25.78 1.27
N SER A 37 14.04 -26.37 1.23
CA SER A 37 12.93 -25.98 2.11
C SER A 37 13.31 -26.01 3.61
N ASN A 38 14.20 -26.91 4.01
CA ASN A 38 14.67 -27.05 5.40
C ASN A 38 15.70 -25.98 5.81
N GLN A 39 16.34 -25.31 4.84
CA GLN A 39 17.29 -24.22 5.10
C GLN A 39 16.60 -22.84 5.19
N VAL A 40 15.35 -22.74 4.77
CA VAL A 40 14.57 -21.50 4.86
C VAL A 40 14.08 -21.26 6.29
N THR A 41 14.56 -20.18 6.91
CA THR A 41 14.21 -19.79 8.28
C THR A 41 13.16 -18.66 8.30
N ILE A 42 12.32 -18.62 9.34
CA ILE A 42 11.36 -17.53 9.54
C ILE A 42 12.05 -16.15 9.64
N SER A 43 13.25 -16.10 10.23
CA SER A 43 14.09 -14.91 10.29
C SER A 43 14.63 -14.47 8.93
N GLY A 44 14.83 -15.40 7.99
CA GLY A 44 15.25 -15.08 6.63
C GLY A 44 14.08 -14.66 5.72
N LEU A 45 12.87 -15.13 6.00
CA LEU A 45 11.66 -14.78 5.24
C LEU A 45 11.13 -13.38 5.57
N LEU A 46 11.15 -12.98 6.85
CA LEU A 46 10.53 -11.72 7.29
C LEU A 46 11.05 -10.45 6.57
N PRO A 47 12.37 -10.21 6.44
CA PRO A 47 12.87 -9.01 5.74
C PRO A 47 12.37 -8.93 4.30
N THR A 48 12.36 -10.07 3.61
CA THR A 48 11.91 -10.20 2.23
C THR A 48 10.41 -9.94 2.11
N ALA A 49 9.60 -10.49 3.02
CA ALA A 49 8.16 -10.28 3.05
C ALA A 49 7.78 -8.82 3.33
N ILE A 50 8.52 -8.14 4.23
CA ILE A 50 8.39 -6.71 4.49
C ILE A 50 8.71 -5.91 3.21
N GLN A 51 9.85 -6.21 2.57
CA GLN A 51 10.27 -5.51 1.36
C GLN A 51 9.25 -5.66 0.23
N TYR A 52 8.71 -6.87 0.02
CA TYR A 52 7.68 -7.10 -1.00
C TYR A 52 6.36 -6.40 -0.68
N THR A 53 5.96 -6.33 0.58
CA THR A 53 4.78 -5.55 0.99
C THR A 53 4.97 -4.06 0.69
N ALA A 54 6.13 -3.50 1.03
CA ALA A 54 6.45 -2.12 0.69
C ALA A 54 6.46 -1.91 -0.84
N ASN A 55 7.04 -2.82 -1.61
CA ASN A 55 7.04 -2.72 -3.07
C ASN A 55 5.62 -2.77 -3.64
N SER A 56 4.72 -3.57 -3.06
CA SER A 56 3.31 -3.56 -3.46
C SER A 56 2.68 -2.18 -3.22
N TYR A 57 2.81 -1.63 -2.01
CA TYR A 57 2.28 -0.31 -1.66
C TYR A 57 2.82 0.80 -2.57
N TRP A 58 4.11 0.75 -2.89
CA TRP A 58 4.73 1.68 -3.83
C TRP A 58 4.18 1.52 -5.26
N ASN A 59 4.08 0.29 -5.79
CA ASN A 59 3.55 0.04 -7.15
C ASN A 59 2.11 0.50 -7.29
N VAL A 60 1.32 0.28 -6.24
CA VAL A 60 -0.05 0.77 -6.12
C VAL A 60 -0.02 2.28 -6.24
N GLY A 61 0.74 2.97 -5.37
CA GLY A 61 0.89 4.42 -5.44
C GLY A 61 1.36 4.94 -6.82
N GLN A 62 2.37 4.31 -7.44
CA GLN A 62 2.94 4.75 -8.71
C GLN A 62 1.87 4.95 -9.79
N TYR A 63 0.93 4.02 -9.91
CA TYR A 63 -0.06 4.02 -10.98
C TYR A 63 -1.44 4.49 -10.60
N GLY A 64 -1.86 4.43 -9.33
CA GLY A 64 -3.21 4.92 -9.01
C GLY A 64 -3.27 6.25 -8.29
N ASN A 65 -2.14 6.89 -7.96
CA ASN A 65 -2.15 8.27 -7.45
C ASN A 65 -2.67 9.33 -8.47
N TYR A 66 -2.97 8.92 -9.70
CA TYR A 66 -3.72 9.72 -10.68
C TYR A 66 -5.23 9.71 -10.42
N TYR A 67 -5.80 8.64 -9.85
CA TYR A 67 -7.22 8.54 -9.56
C TYR A 67 -7.70 9.46 -8.42
N PRO A 68 -6.97 9.61 -7.29
CA PRO A 68 -7.28 10.66 -6.33
C PRO A 68 -6.79 12.02 -6.80
N GLN A 69 -6.14 12.12 -7.96
CA GLN A 69 -5.53 13.34 -8.50
C GLN A 69 -4.46 13.94 -7.58
N TYR A 70 -3.56 13.13 -7.02
CA TYR A 70 -2.31 13.68 -6.48
C TYR A 70 -1.35 14.08 -7.59
N LEU A 71 -1.33 13.27 -8.66
CA LEU A 71 -0.47 13.45 -9.82
C LEU A 71 -1.30 13.64 -11.08
N ALA A 72 -0.74 14.37 -12.04
CA ALA A 72 -1.23 14.48 -13.42
C ALA A 72 -0.14 13.98 -14.38
N GLY A 73 -0.54 13.20 -15.38
CA GLY A 73 0.36 12.50 -16.30
C GLY A 73 1.04 13.43 -17.30
N HIS A 74 2.36 13.60 -17.22
CA HIS A 74 3.12 14.51 -18.08
C HIS A 74 3.60 13.85 -19.38
N SER A 75 3.86 12.55 -19.36
CA SER A 75 4.31 11.77 -20.53
C SER A 75 3.92 10.30 -20.35
N GLY A 76 4.29 9.45 -21.32
CA GLY A 76 4.15 7.99 -21.17
C GLY A 76 2.72 7.49 -20.95
N GLN A 77 2.62 6.42 -20.15
CA GLN A 77 1.36 5.75 -19.83
C GLN A 77 0.53 6.56 -18.83
N GLU A 78 1.18 7.43 -18.05
CA GLU A 78 0.60 8.23 -16.99
C GLU A 78 -0.47 9.21 -17.52
N LYS A 79 -0.31 9.71 -18.76
CA LYS A 79 -1.33 10.49 -19.48
C LYS A 79 -2.59 9.70 -19.82
N ASN A 80 -2.45 8.39 -20.00
CA ASN A 80 -3.59 7.52 -20.30
C ASN A 80 -4.33 7.20 -19.00
N ILE A 81 -3.59 6.98 -17.91
CA ILE A 81 -4.17 6.68 -16.60
C ILE A 81 -4.94 7.89 -16.05
N ASP A 82 -4.38 9.09 -16.11
CA ASP A 82 -5.04 10.31 -15.60
C ASP A 82 -6.23 10.78 -16.45
N SER A 83 -6.39 10.23 -17.66
CA SER A 83 -7.58 10.36 -18.52
C SER A 83 -8.54 9.17 -18.45
N TYR A 84 -8.33 8.27 -17.47
CA TYR A 84 -9.15 7.09 -17.21
C TYR A 84 -9.18 6.06 -18.34
N THR A 85 -8.12 5.99 -19.14
CA THR A 85 -7.90 4.87 -20.04
C THR A 85 -7.70 3.59 -19.21
N PRO A 86 -8.39 2.48 -19.54
CA PRO A 86 -8.23 1.23 -18.80
C PRO A 86 -6.79 0.74 -18.69
N TYR A 87 -6.35 0.49 -17.45
CA TYR A 87 -5.02 -0.01 -17.12
C TYR A 87 -5.13 -1.27 -16.25
N GLY A 88 -4.41 -2.33 -16.63
CA GLY A 88 -4.52 -3.68 -16.04
C GLY A 88 -3.89 -3.84 -14.65
N PHE A 89 -3.07 -2.88 -14.19
CA PHE A 89 -2.38 -2.95 -12.90
C PHE A 89 -1.60 -4.26 -12.68
N ASP A 90 -1.08 -4.87 -13.75
CA ASP A 90 -0.41 -6.18 -13.72
C ASP A 90 0.77 -6.23 -12.74
N ASN A 91 1.54 -5.14 -12.64
CA ASN A 91 2.67 -5.02 -11.71
C ASN A 91 2.24 -5.11 -10.23
N ILE A 92 1.05 -4.60 -9.89
CA ILE A 92 0.51 -4.70 -8.53
C ILE A 92 0.14 -6.15 -8.23
N TRP A 93 -0.49 -6.82 -9.18
CA TRP A 93 -0.84 -8.23 -9.04
C TRP A 93 0.41 -9.08 -8.85
N GLU A 94 1.45 -8.89 -9.67
CA GLU A 94 2.72 -9.61 -9.51
C GLU A 94 3.34 -9.37 -8.13
N THR A 95 3.47 -8.11 -7.70
CA THR A 95 4.11 -7.79 -6.42
C THR A 95 3.32 -8.26 -5.21
N SER A 96 1.99 -8.34 -5.31
CA SER A 96 1.13 -8.81 -4.22
C SER A 96 0.97 -10.34 -4.24
N TYR A 97 0.48 -10.91 -5.35
CA TYR A 97 0.12 -12.32 -5.49
C TYR A 97 1.27 -13.25 -5.83
N LEU A 98 2.35 -12.78 -6.45
CA LEU A 98 3.51 -13.63 -6.78
C LEU A 98 4.70 -13.42 -5.84
N ARG A 99 4.67 -12.36 -5.01
CA ARG A 99 5.77 -12.04 -4.08
C ARG A 99 5.30 -11.90 -2.64
N ALA A 100 4.60 -10.81 -2.29
CA ALA A 100 4.30 -10.50 -0.89
C ALA A 100 3.44 -11.59 -0.20
N MET A 101 2.23 -11.84 -0.68
CA MET A 101 1.26 -12.72 -0.02
C MET A 101 1.71 -14.20 0.05
N PRO A 102 2.30 -14.82 -0.99
CA PRO A 102 2.83 -16.18 -0.87
C PRO A 102 3.95 -16.30 0.17
N ASN A 103 4.89 -15.35 0.22
CA ASN A 103 5.96 -15.35 1.23
C ASN A 103 5.41 -15.13 2.63
N LEU A 104 4.39 -14.29 2.78
CA LEU A 104 3.70 -14.09 4.05
C LEU A 104 2.95 -15.35 4.49
N LYS A 105 2.28 -16.05 3.56
CA LYS A 105 1.60 -17.32 3.86
C LYS A 105 2.59 -18.37 4.36
N GLU A 106 3.71 -18.54 3.67
CA GLU A 106 4.78 -19.45 4.09
C GLU A 106 5.36 -19.06 5.47
N LEU A 107 5.55 -17.77 5.73
CA LEU A 107 6.03 -17.28 7.01
C LEU A 107 5.04 -17.56 8.14
N ILE A 108 3.73 -17.35 7.91
CA ILE A 108 2.66 -17.67 8.87
C ILE A 108 2.69 -19.17 9.20
N ASP A 109 2.65 -20.03 8.19
CA ASP A 109 2.59 -21.49 8.39
C ASP A 109 3.80 -22.01 9.17
N ARG A 110 5.02 -21.54 8.82
CA ARG A 110 6.24 -21.92 9.53
C ARG A 110 6.28 -21.37 10.94
N ALA A 111 5.85 -20.13 11.15
CA ALA A 111 5.84 -19.51 12.47
C ALA A 111 4.88 -20.24 13.42
N GLU A 112 3.69 -20.60 12.94
CA GLU A 112 2.72 -21.39 13.70
C GLU A 112 3.25 -22.79 14.02
N ALA A 113 3.81 -23.49 13.03
CA ALA A 113 4.39 -24.83 13.23
C ALA A 113 5.57 -24.84 14.21
N GLN A 114 6.33 -23.75 14.30
CA GLN A 114 7.50 -23.62 15.18
C GLN A 114 7.16 -23.02 16.54
N GLY A 115 5.92 -22.60 16.79
CA GLY A 115 5.53 -21.91 18.03
C GLY A 115 6.16 -20.52 18.16
N ALA A 116 6.22 -19.77 17.06
CA ALA A 116 6.75 -18.41 16.97
C ALA A 116 5.63 -17.38 16.74
N PRO A 117 4.70 -17.18 17.72
CA PRO A 117 3.49 -16.40 17.52
C PRO A 117 3.78 -14.96 17.11
N GLN A 118 4.86 -14.36 17.60
CA GLN A 118 5.24 -12.99 17.22
C GLN A 118 5.57 -12.85 15.73
N TYR A 119 6.20 -13.85 15.10
CA TYR A 119 6.39 -13.85 13.65
C TYR A 119 5.07 -14.01 12.90
N ALA A 120 4.19 -14.91 13.37
CA ALA A 120 2.87 -15.11 12.78
C ALA A 120 2.03 -13.83 12.83
N GLY A 121 2.00 -13.16 13.99
CA GLY A 121 1.27 -11.90 14.17
C GLY A 121 1.76 -10.79 13.25
N VAL A 122 3.08 -10.60 13.13
CA VAL A 122 3.67 -9.64 12.18
C VAL A 122 3.27 -9.96 10.74
N ALA A 123 3.38 -11.23 10.34
CA ALA A 123 3.06 -11.66 8.99
C ALA A 123 1.56 -11.53 8.68
N LYS A 124 0.67 -11.77 9.65
CA LYS A 124 -0.79 -11.58 9.51
C LYS A 124 -1.16 -10.10 9.33
N VAL A 125 -0.51 -9.16 10.04
CA VAL A 125 -0.70 -7.72 9.80
C VAL A 125 -0.34 -7.35 8.35
N LEU A 126 0.82 -7.80 7.87
CA LEU A 126 1.28 -7.53 6.51
C LEU A 126 0.39 -8.21 5.45
N MET A 127 -0.10 -9.43 5.72
CA MET A 127 -1.05 -10.13 4.86
C MET A 127 -2.36 -9.35 4.75
N ALA A 128 -2.91 -8.88 5.87
CA ALA A 128 -4.13 -8.09 5.90
C ALA A 128 -3.98 -6.79 5.10
N LEU A 129 -2.84 -6.10 5.21
CA LEU A 129 -2.55 -4.88 4.45
C LEU A 129 -2.52 -5.10 2.93
N ASN A 130 -1.88 -6.18 2.46
CA ASN A 130 -1.85 -6.52 1.04
C ASN A 130 -3.23 -6.94 0.54
N LEU A 131 -3.92 -7.83 1.28
CA LEU A 131 -5.24 -8.32 0.91
C LEU A 131 -6.28 -7.19 0.83
N MET A 132 -6.29 -6.32 1.85
CA MET A 132 -7.18 -5.16 1.92
C MET A 132 -6.93 -4.21 0.74
N GLN A 133 -5.67 -3.85 0.50
CA GLN A 133 -5.32 -3.00 -0.65
C GLN A 133 -5.76 -3.64 -1.98
N CYS A 134 -5.48 -4.93 -2.19
CA CYS A 134 -5.88 -5.60 -3.43
C CYS A 134 -7.41 -5.59 -3.60
N THR A 135 -8.17 -5.97 -2.57
CA THR A 135 -9.63 -6.04 -2.70
C THR A 135 -10.23 -4.65 -2.89
N ASP A 136 -9.62 -3.60 -2.33
CA ASP A 136 -10.05 -2.22 -2.55
C ASP A 136 -9.79 -1.74 -3.98
N LEU A 137 -8.87 -2.34 -4.72
CA LEU A 137 -8.65 -2.06 -6.13
C LEU A 137 -9.65 -2.84 -7.01
N TRP A 138 -9.75 -4.15 -6.79
CA TRP A 138 -10.39 -5.06 -7.75
C TRP A 138 -11.75 -5.62 -7.32
N GLY A 139 -12.11 -5.54 -6.04
CA GLY A 139 -13.30 -6.20 -5.50
C GLY A 139 -13.03 -7.67 -5.19
N ASP A 140 -13.79 -8.57 -5.82
CA ASP A 140 -13.64 -10.02 -5.66
C ASP A 140 -12.24 -10.48 -6.05
N LEU A 141 -11.66 -11.42 -5.29
CA LEU A 141 -10.25 -11.83 -5.43
C LEU A 141 -10.00 -13.28 -4.99
N PRO A 142 -8.99 -13.97 -5.54
CA PRO A 142 -8.58 -15.27 -5.02
C PRO A 142 -7.95 -15.15 -3.64
N TYR A 143 -8.47 -15.89 -2.64
CA TYR A 143 -7.85 -15.93 -1.31
C TYR A 143 -7.97 -17.29 -0.61
N SER A 144 -9.18 -17.78 -0.32
CA SER A 144 -9.41 -19.04 0.41
C SER A 144 -8.89 -20.30 -0.30
N GLU A 145 -8.75 -20.23 -1.62
CA GLU A 145 -8.15 -21.26 -2.46
C GLU A 145 -6.77 -20.88 -3.02
N ALA A 146 -6.35 -19.63 -2.80
CA ALA A 146 -5.05 -19.16 -3.26
C ALA A 146 -3.89 -19.79 -2.48
N PHE A 147 -2.68 -19.65 -3.03
CA PHE A 147 -1.42 -20.07 -2.40
C PHE A 147 -1.29 -21.58 -2.13
N LYS A 148 -2.12 -22.43 -2.77
CA LYS A 148 -2.06 -23.90 -2.69
C LYS A 148 -1.22 -24.55 -3.79
N GLY A 149 -0.51 -23.75 -4.60
CA GLY A 149 0.37 -24.24 -5.66
C GLY A 149 -0.34 -25.15 -6.66
N SER A 150 0.27 -26.27 -7.01
CA SER A 150 -0.28 -27.24 -7.97
C SER A 150 -1.56 -27.94 -7.51
N ALA A 151 -1.91 -27.88 -6.21
CA ALA A 151 -3.15 -28.44 -5.71
C ALA A 151 -4.39 -27.65 -6.18
N VAL A 152 -4.25 -26.34 -6.41
CA VAL A 152 -5.31 -25.49 -6.95
C VAL A 152 -4.72 -24.48 -7.95
N LEU A 153 -4.72 -24.86 -9.23
CA LEU A 153 -4.15 -24.04 -10.31
C LEU A 153 -5.03 -22.84 -10.70
N MET A 154 -6.34 -22.95 -10.48
CA MET A 154 -7.34 -21.94 -10.86
C MET A 154 -8.20 -21.60 -9.64
N PRO A 155 -7.66 -20.90 -8.64
CA PRO A 155 -8.39 -20.59 -7.41
C PRO A 155 -9.65 -19.77 -7.72
N LYS A 156 -10.75 -20.05 -7.02
CA LYS A 156 -11.95 -19.21 -7.12
C LYS A 156 -11.67 -17.79 -6.64
N TYR A 157 -12.48 -16.86 -7.14
CA TYR A 157 -12.53 -15.48 -6.65
C TYR A 157 -13.56 -15.38 -5.53
N ASP A 158 -13.09 -15.15 -4.31
CA ASP A 158 -13.94 -14.92 -3.15
C ASP A 158 -14.60 -13.56 -3.24
N LYS A 159 -15.84 -13.47 -2.75
CA LYS A 159 -16.60 -12.23 -2.73
C LYS A 159 -15.91 -11.20 -1.84
N GLN A 160 -15.85 -9.95 -2.28
CA GLN A 160 -15.29 -8.87 -1.45
C GLN A 160 -15.96 -8.80 -0.07
N GLN A 161 -17.26 -9.09 0.01
CA GLN A 161 -17.98 -9.19 1.28
C GLN A 161 -17.37 -10.24 2.22
N ASP A 162 -16.97 -11.41 1.71
CA ASP A 162 -16.36 -12.48 2.51
C ASP A 162 -14.88 -12.17 2.81
N ILE A 163 -14.17 -11.54 1.87
CA ILE A 163 -12.82 -11.02 2.10
C ILE A 163 -12.81 -10.08 3.32
N TYR A 164 -13.75 -9.14 3.41
CA TYR A 164 -13.87 -8.24 4.56
C TYR A 164 -14.49 -8.92 5.80
N GLY A 165 -15.62 -9.60 5.64
CA GLY A 165 -16.44 -10.11 6.74
C GLY A 165 -15.83 -11.31 7.45
N VAL A 166 -14.97 -12.07 6.76
CA VAL A 166 -14.36 -13.30 7.27
C VAL A 166 -12.84 -13.20 7.27
N HIS A 167 -12.22 -13.03 6.11
CA HIS A 167 -10.79 -13.24 5.97
C HIS A 167 -9.93 -12.15 6.60
N LEU A 168 -10.18 -10.88 6.27
CA LEU A 168 -9.48 -9.73 6.86
C LEU A 168 -9.75 -9.64 8.37
N LYS A 169 -11.00 -9.87 8.78
CA LYS A 169 -11.37 -9.90 10.19
C LYS A 169 -10.54 -10.93 10.97
N ASN A 170 -10.50 -12.17 10.50
CA ASN A 170 -9.75 -13.25 11.16
C ASN A 170 -8.25 -12.95 11.20
N LEU A 171 -7.66 -12.51 10.08
CA LEU A 171 -6.25 -12.13 10.04
C LEU A 171 -5.90 -11.07 11.09
N LEU A 172 -6.71 -10.02 11.21
CA LEU A 172 -6.44 -8.89 12.11
C LEU A 172 -6.67 -9.27 13.58
N ASP A 173 -7.71 -10.04 13.87
CA ASP A 173 -7.99 -10.52 15.24
C ASP A 173 -6.92 -11.50 15.71
N GLU A 174 -6.53 -12.46 14.86
CA GLU A 174 -5.45 -13.40 15.16
C GLU A 174 -4.09 -12.70 15.25
N ALA A 175 -3.81 -11.71 14.40
CA ALA A 175 -2.58 -10.95 14.47
C ALA A 175 -2.39 -10.29 15.84
N ILE A 176 -3.44 -9.65 16.36
CA ILE A 176 -3.41 -9.03 17.69
C ILE A 176 -3.23 -10.10 18.78
N ALA A 177 -3.99 -11.19 18.71
CA ALA A 177 -3.87 -12.30 19.66
C ALA A 177 -2.45 -12.90 19.68
N ASP A 178 -1.85 -13.12 18.52
CA ASP A 178 -0.50 -13.66 18.36
C ASP A 178 0.58 -12.70 18.89
N LEU A 179 0.44 -11.41 18.62
CA LEU A 179 1.34 -10.38 19.16
C LEU A 179 1.20 -10.26 20.69
N ASP A 180 0.01 -10.55 21.23
CA ASP A 180 -0.26 -10.55 22.67
C ASP A 180 0.35 -11.72 23.45
N GLN A 181 0.77 -12.77 22.76
CA GLN A 181 1.45 -13.90 23.41
C GLN A 181 2.83 -13.51 23.97
N ALA A 182 3.23 -14.22 25.03
CA ALA A 182 4.55 -14.06 25.62
C ALA A 182 5.64 -14.40 24.58
N PRO A 183 6.79 -13.68 24.57
CA PRO A 183 7.88 -14.00 23.68
C PRO A 183 8.33 -15.46 23.88
N PRO A 184 8.55 -16.23 22.80
CA PRO A 184 9.01 -17.61 22.92
C PRO A 184 10.37 -17.66 23.65
N ALA A 185 10.63 -18.74 24.38
CA ALA A 185 11.87 -18.88 25.16
C ALA A 185 13.11 -18.89 24.25
N SER A 186 13.03 -19.56 23.10
CA SER A 186 14.12 -19.60 22.12
C SER A 186 14.34 -18.25 21.46
N ALA A 187 15.59 -17.77 21.48
CA ALA A 187 15.97 -16.53 20.80
C ALA A 187 15.76 -16.59 19.28
N THR A 188 15.87 -17.76 18.66
CA THR A 188 15.68 -17.95 17.20
C THR A 188 14.22 -17.78 16.77
N LEU A 189 13.28 -17.89 17.70
CA LEU A 189 11.84 -17.75 17.45
C LEU A 189 11.33 -16.35 17.80
N LYS A 190 12.18 -15.47 18.33
CA LYS A 190 11.85 -14.07 18.59
C LYS A 190 12.07 -13.25 17.33
N VAL A 191 11.17 -12.31 17.09
CA VAL A 191 11.39 -11.28 16.06
C VAL A 191 12.52 -10.38 16.56
N GLY A 192 13.57 -10.24 15.76
CA GLY A 192 14.76 -9.47 16.11
C GLY A 192 15.16 -8.55 14.97
N ALA A 193 16.47 -8.46 14.70
CA ALA A 193 17.03 -7.62 13.64
C ALA A 193 16.55 -7.96 12.20
N SER A 194 15.85 -9.09 12.02
CA SER A 194 15.17 -9.44 10.76
C SER A 194 13.95 -8.54 10.46
N ASP A 195 13.41 -7.85 11.46
CA ASP A 195 12.36 -6.85 11.26
C ASP A 195 12.96 -5.50 10.85
N LEU A 196 12.76 -5.16 9.58
CA LEU A 196 13.28 -3.93 8.97
C LEU A 196 12.50 -2.67 9.36
N ILE A 197 11.35 -2.78 10.04
CA ILE A 197 10.49 -1.64 10.38
C ILE A 197 10.70 -1.23 11.84
N TYR A 198 10.55 -2.17 12.79
CA TYR A 198 10.62 -1.87 14.22
C TYR A 198 11.76 -2.58 14.96
N GLY A 199 12.65 -3.29 14.25
CA GLY A 199 13.80 -3.97 14.84
C GLY A 199 13.41 -5.03 15.88
N GLY A 200 12.23 -5.63 15.75
CA GLY A 200 11.71 -6.63 16.69
C GLY A 200 10.93 -6.03 17.87
N THR A 201 10.62 -4.73 17.85
CA THR A 201 9.83 -4.08 18.90
C THR A 201 8.35 -4.46 18.77
N ILE A 202 7.95 -5.59 19.36
CA ILE A 202 6.58 -6.15 19.27
C ILE A 202 5.50 -5.18 19.73
N ALA A 203 5.77 -4.33 20.73
CA ALA A 203 4.81 -3.31 21.16
C ALA A 203 4.43 -2.35 20.02
N LYS A 204 5.35 -2.02 19.11
CA LYS A 204 5.05 -1.21 17.92
C LYS A 204 4.24 -1.97 16.89
N TRP A 205 4.49 -3.27 16.72
CA TRP A 205 3.66 -4.13 15.88
C TRP A 205 2.22 -4.27 16.40
N LYS A 206 2.01 -4.32 17.72
CA LYS A 206 0.66 -4.26 18.30
C LYS A 206 -0.05 -2.96 17.95
N MET A 207 0.61 -1.81 18.15
CA MET A 207 0.06 -0.51 17.76
C MET A 207 -0.26 -0.46 16.26
N ALA A 208 0.61 -1.03 15.42
CA ALA A 208 0.36 -1.14 13.99
C ALA A 208 -0.85 -2.03 13.68
N ALA A 209 -1.00 -3.18 14.35
CA ALA A 209 -2.16 -4.08 14.16
C ALA A 209 -3.48 -3.37 14.49
N TYR A 210 -3.54 -2.63 15.60
CA TYR A 210 -4.68 -1.78 15.94
C TYR A 210 -4.89 -0.66 14.91
N ALA A 211 -3.83 -0.04 14.40
CA ALA A 211 -3.95 0.96 13.34
C ALA A 211 -4.60 0.37 12.07
N VAL A 212 -4.12 -0.79 11.61
CA VAL A 212 -4.66 -1.46 10.41
C VAL A 212 -6.11 -1.89 10.64
N ARG A 213 -6.45 -2.42 11.83
CA ARG A 213 -7.83 -2.80 12.15
C ARG A 213 -8.75 -1.60 12.29
N SER A 214 -8.25 -0.44 12.72
CA SER A 214 -9.00 0.82 12.69
C SER A 214 -9.36 1.26 11.26
N ARG A 215 -8.44 1.12 10.30
CA ARG A 215 -8.70 1.37 8.87
C ARG A 215 -9.75 0.38 8.32
N TYR A 216 -9.59 -0.91 8.62
CA TYR A 216 -10.56 -1.95 8.24
C TYR A 216 -11.99 -1.61 8.71
N TYR A 217 -12.15 -1.18 9.98
CA TYR A 217 -13.45 -0.79 10.49
C TYR A 217 -13.97 0.50 9.83
N LEU A 218 -13.09 1.46 9.52
CA LEU A 218 -13.48 2.69 8.82
C LEU A 218 -14.05 2.37 7.42
N HIS A 219 -13.42 1.44 6.69
CA HIS A 219 -13.89 1.02 5.37
C HIS A 219 -15.33 0.50 5.42
N LEU A 220 -15.66 -0.27 6.45
CA LEU A 220 -16.99 -0.83 6.66
C LEU A 220 -17.99 0.14 7.30
N GLY A 221 -17.57 1.34 7.71
CA GLY A 221 -18.42 2.29 8.42
C GLY A 221 -19.67 2.75 7.65
N LYS A 222 -19.57 2.85 6.31
CA LYS A 222 -20.73 3.19 5.45
C LYS A 222 -21.70 2.01 5.28
N LYS A 223 -21.21 0.76 5.40
CA LYS A 223 -22.02 -0.45 5.34
C LYS A 223 -22.74 -0.71 6.67
N ASP A 224 -22.03 -0.47 7.76
CA ASP A 224 -22.55 -0.57 9.12
C ASP A 224 -21.92 0.55 9.99
N PRO A 225 -22.71 1.58 10.35
CA PRO A 225 -22.25 2.69 11.17
C PRO A 225 -21.69 2.29 12.55
N ALA A 226 -22.02 1.11 13.07
CA ALA A 226 -21.43 0.62 14.33
C ALA A 226 -19.91 0.41 14.22
N ASN A 227 -19.39 0.21 13.01
CA ASN A 227 -17.95 0.07 12.79
C ASN A 227 -17.19 1.39 13.01
N TYR A 228 -17.82 2.56 12.92
CA TYR A 228 -17.16 3.81 13.29
C TYR A 228 -16.73 3.82 14.76
N ALA A 229 -17.58 3.34 15.68
CA ALA A 229 -17.21 3.25 17.09
C ALA A 229 -16.02 2.29 17.31
N LYS A 230 -15.98 1.16 16.59
CA LYS A 230 -14.86 0.21 16.65
C LYS A 230 -13.57 0.81 16.08
N ALA A 231 -13.67 1.51 14.95
CA ALA A 231 -12.54 2.22 14.35
C ALA A 231 -11.94 3.25 15.32
N ALA A 232 -12.80 4.05 15.98
CA ALA A 232 -12.37 5.02 16.99
C ALA A 232 -11.72 4.36 18.21
N ALA A 233 -12.22 3.19 18.65
CA ALA A 233 -11.64 2.44 19.77
C ALA A 233 -10.26 1.86 19.42
N ASP A 234 -10.12 1.23 18.26
CA ASP A 234 -8.82 0.70 17.80
C ASP A 234 -7.81 1.84 17.56
N ALA A 235 -8.25 2.98 17.02
CA ALA A 235 -7.39 4.15 16.83
C ALA A 235 -6.81 4.71 18.15
N GLN A 236 -7.44 4.45 19.30
CA GLN A 236 -6.89 4.83 20.62
C GLN A 236 -5.74 3.92 21.07
N ASN A 237 -5.76 2.65 20.65
CA ASN A 237 -4.73 1.65 20.96
C ASN A 237 -3.60 1.58 19.91
N ALA A 238 -3.75 2.36 18.83
CA ALA A 238 -2.79 2.46 17.75
C ALA A 238 -1.59 3.34 18.15
N PHE A 239 -0.95 3.98 17.17
CA PHE A 239 0.22 4.81 17.37
C PHE A 239 -0.02 5.94 18.38
N ASN A 240 0.97 6.21 19.23
CA ASN A 240 0.91 7.21 20.30
C ASN A 240 1.98 8.32 20.17
N ASP A 241 2.65 8.40 19.02
CA ASP A 241 3.73 9.35 18.75
C ASP A 241 3.41 10.23 17.55
N ARG A 242 3.13 11.51 17.81
CA ARG A 242 2.81 12.52 16.79
C ARG A 242 3.94 12.82 15.82
N THR A 243 5.18 12.47 16.14
CA THR A 243 6.34 12.69 15.25
C THR A 243 6.37 11.69 14.11
N GLY A 244 5.58 10.61 14.20
CA GLY A 244 5.57 9.51 13.23
C GLY A 244 6.67 8.47 13.46
N ALA A 245 7.44 8.50 14.56
CA ALA A 245 8.47 7.49 14.81
C ALA A 245 7.92 6.08 15.14
N ALA A 246 6.59 5.98 15.34
CA ALA A 246 5.87 4.72 15.44
C ALA A 246 5.11 4.35 14.16
N ASP A 247 5.10 5.18 13.12
CA ASP A 247 4.40 4.89 11.86
C ASP A 247 4.85 3.54 11.28
N LEU A 248 3.92 2.83 10.63
CA LEU A 248 4.25 1.62 9.90
C LEU A 248 4.72 2.03 8.50
N GLU A 249 6.03 2.08 8.34
CA GLU A 249 6.68 2.46 7.09
C GLU A 249 8.01 1.73 6.91
N LEU A 250 8.32 1.35 5.68
CA LEU A 250 9.65 0.86 5.36
C LEU A 250 10.57 2.05 5.07
N LYS A 251 11.65 2.16 5.84
CA LYS A 251 12.70 3.17 5.64
C LYS A 251 13.83 2.58 4.83
N TYR A 252 14.28 3.34 3.83
CA TYR A 252 15.33 2.92 2.93
C TYR A 252 16.71 3.42 3.40
N PRO A 253 17.72 2.52 3.51
CA PRO A 253 19.03 2.89 4.02
C PRO A 253 19.82 3.77 3.05
N ALA A 254 20.81 4.50 3.60
CA ALA A 254 21.51 5.55 2.89
C ALA A 254 22.54 5.07 1.84
N ASP A 255 22.89 3.78 1.87
CA ASP A 255 24.06 3.22 1.22
C ASP A 255 23.75 2.45 -0.08
N ARG A 256 22.49 2.37 -0.50
CA ARG A 256 22.07 1.59 -1.69
C ARG A 256 21.06 2.31 -2.55
N VAL A 257 21.14 2.10 -3.87
CA VAL A 257 20.12 2.54 -4.82
C VAL A 257 18.95 1.55 -4.78
N ILE A 258 17.75 2.05 -4.50
CA ILE A 258 16.57 1.21 -4.33
C ILE A 258 15.58 1.48 -5.45
N THR A 259 15.44 0.48 -6.31
CA THR A 259 14.69 0.57 -7.57
C THR A 259 13.18 0.73 -7.40
N TRP A 260 12.61 0.37 -6.25
CA TRP A 260 11.18 0.41 -5.94
C TRP A 260 10.87 1.51 -4.91
N SER A 261 11.33 2.73 -5.18
CA SER A 261 11.17 3.88 -4.29
C SER A 261 10.63 5.09 -5.06
N TRP A 262 9.97 6.01 -4.34
CA TRP A 262 9.52 7.28 -4.93
C TRP A 262 10.70 8.06 -5.51
N TYR A 263 11.87 8.01 -4.88
CA TYR A 263 13.10 8.55 -5.44
C TYR A 263 13.41 8.02 -6.84
N SER A 264 13.40 6.70 -7.06
CA SER A 264 13.73 6.13 -8.37
C SER A 264 12.70 6.46 -9.46
N TYR A 265 11.44 6.67 -9.08
CA TYR A 265 10.41 7.15 -9.99
C TYR A 265 10.61 8.64 -10.34
N ILE A 266 10.88 9.46 -9.32
CA ILE A 266 10.89 10.92 -9.39
C ILE A 266 12.21 11.47 -9.94
N PHE A 267 13.35 10.85 -9.62
CA PHE A 267 14.68 11.35 -9.99
C PHE A 267 14.89 11.26 -11.50
N LYS A 268 14.52 12.34 -12.18
CA LYS A 268 14.72 12.59 -13.60
C LYS A 268 15.35 13.97 -13.72
N THR A 269 16.61 14.00 -14.15
CA THR A 269 17.40 15.23 -14.27
C THR A 269 16.81 16.19 -15.32
N ALA A 270 16.31 15.66 -16.43
CA ALA A 270 15.61 16.44 -17.45
C ALA A 270 14.11 16.52 -17.16
N ALA A 271 13.55 17.73 -17.16
CA ALA A 271 12.11 17.96 -16.95
C ALA A 271 11.24 17.20 -17.96
N ALA A 272 11.68 17.09 -19.22
CA ALA A 272 10.98 16.34 -20.28
C ALA A 272 10.92 14.82 -20.01
N SER A 273 11.79 14.29 -19.16
CA SER A 273 11.84 12.87 -18.80
C SER A 273 10.96 12.53 -17.59
N ARG A 274 10.25 13.51 -17.01
CA ARG A 274 9.33 13.29 -15.89
C ARG A 274 8.03 12.70 -16.42
N SER A 275 7.59 11.59 -15.82
CA SER A 275 6.34 10.94 -16.22
C SER A 275 5.10 11.65 -15.68
N ALA A 276 5.23 12.41 -14.58
CA ALA A 276 4.13 13.08 -13.92
C ALA A 276 4.53 14.36 -13.19
N ARG A 277 3.53 15.18 -12.87
CA ARG A 277 3.66 16.39 -12.05
C ARG A 277 2.56 16.41 -10.98
N PRO A 278 2.78 17.10 -9.84
CA PRO A 278 1.70 17.39 -8.89
C PRO A 278 0.48 17.99 -9.61
N SER A 279 -0.71 17.48 -9.28
CA SER A 279 -1.94 17.90 -9.94
C SER A 279 -2.35 19.31 -9.53
N LYS A 280 -3.21 19.94 -10.35
CA LYS A 280 -3.85 21.22 -10.03
C LYS A 280 -4.66 21.13 -8.74
N TYR A 281 -5.50 20.10 -8.59
CA TYR A 281 -6.36 19.95 -7.41
C TYR A 281 -5.54 19.88 -6.11
N PHE A 282 -4.48 19.06 -6.09
CA PHE A 282 -3.61 18.94 -4.92
C PHE A 282 -2.89 20.25 -4.59
N VAL A 283 -2.36 20.94 -5.59
CA VAL A 283 -1.65 22.21 -5.39
C VAL A 283 -2.59 23.34 -4.95
N ASP A 284 -3.80 23.43 -5.52
CA ASP A 284 -4.80 24.46 -5.19
C ASP A 284 -5.36 24.33 -3.77
N LEU A 285 -5.34 23.12 -3.19
CA LEU A 285 -5.68 22.91 -1.78
C LEU A 285 -4.65 23.52 -0.82
N MET A 286 -3.46 23.90 -1.29
CA MET A 286 -2.35 24.31 -0.45
C MET A 286 -1.75 25.68 -0.81
N ASN A 287 -1.98 26.18 -2.01
CA ASN A 287 -1.28 27.38 -2.52
C ASN A 287 -1.88 28.72 -2.05
N GLY A 288 -2.96 28.70 -1.28
CA GLY A 288 -3.63 29.92 -0.79
C GLY A 288 -4.31 30.76 -1.88
N SER A 289 -4.60 30.17 -3.05
CA SER A 289 -5.28 30.87 -4.15
C SER A 289 -6.56 31.57 -3.69
N ALA A 290 -6.79 32.81 -4.13
CA ALA A 290 -8.00 33.57 -3.80
C ALA A 290 -9.31 32.88 -4.25
N THR A 291 -9.22 32.00 -5.24
CA THR A 291 -10.35 31.18 -5.74
C THR A 291 -10.30 29.73 -5.25
N GLY A 292 -9.33 29.38 -4.40
CA GLY A 292 -9.16 28.06 -3.82
C GLY A 292 -10.00 27.83 -2.56
N VAL A 293 -9.83 26.65 -1.96
CA VAL A 293 -10.57 26.26 -0.74
C VAL A 293 -10.15 27.07 0.49
N TYR A 294 -8.86 27.43 0.58
CA TYR A 294 -8.29 28.18 1.70
C TYR A 294 -7.73 29.52 1.21
N PRO A 295 -8.58 30.50 0.85
CA PRO A 295 -8.12 31.74 0.23
C PRO A 295 -7.20 32.53 1.17
N GLY A 296 -6.00 32.86 0.68
CA GLY A 296 -4.98 33.60 1.42
C GLY A 296 -4.20 32.78 2.45
N LEU A 297 -4.52 31.50 2.65
CA LEU A 297 -3.80 30.60 3.57
C LEU A 297 -2.96 29.60 2.76
N VAL A 298 -1.65 29.80 2.77
CA VAL A 298 -0.70 28.84 2.21
C VAL A 298 -0.44 27.73 3.22
N ASP A 299 -0.59 26.48 2.81
CA ASP A 299 -0.22 25.32 3.63
C ASP A 299 1.31 25.17 3.69
N PRO A 300 1.93 25.21 4.89
CA PRO A 300 3.38 25.07 5.03
C PRO A 300 3.97 23.79 4.43
N ARG A 301 3.17 22.73 4.28
CA ARG A 301 3.59 21.47 3.66
C ARG A 301 3.87 21.61 2.18
N ILE A 302 3.32 22.61 1.47
CA ILE A 302 3.48 22.73 0.01
C ILE A 302 4.95 22.75 -0.41
N SER A 303 5.79 23.50 0.31
CA SER A 303 7.24 23.59 0.07
C SER A 303 8.01 22.32 0.40
N LYS A 304 7.41 21.41 1.18
CA LYS A 304 7.98 20.11 1.56
C LYS A 304 7.54 19.02 0.59
N LEU A 305 6.33 19.12 0.04
CA LEU A 305 5.72 18.10 -0.81
C LEU A 305 5.96 18.33 -2.30
N VAL A 306 6.09 19.59 -2.74
CA VAL A 306 6.31 19.96 -4.14
C VAL A 306 7.40 21.03 -4.27
N ASP A 307 8.09 21.04 -5.40
CA ASP A 307 9.11 22.03 -5.75
C ASP A 307 8.63 22.84 -6.96
N ASN A 308 8.65 24.16 -6.87
CA ASN A 308 8.27 25.06 -7.97
C ASN A 308 9.47 25.82 -8.56
N GLY A 309 10.70 25.41 -8.24
CA GLY A 309 11.92 26.04 -8.74
C GLY A 309 12.15 27.46 -8.25
N GLY A 310 11.50 27.89 -7.16
CA GLY A 310 11.62 29.25 -6.62
C GLY A 310 10.69 30.27 -7.28
N ALA A 311 9.69 29.82 -8.05
CA ALA A 311 8.65 30.69 -8.57
C ALA A 311 7.84 31.35 -7.43
N ALA A 312 7.25 32.52 -7.72
CA ALA A 312 6.46 33.25 -6.72
C ALA A 312 5.15 32.53 -6.32
N THR A 313 4.61 31.69 -7.20
CA THR A 313 3.36 30.95 -6.99
C THR A 313 3.51 29.49 -7.36
N TYR A 314 2.68 28.64 -6.75
CA TYR A 314 2.60 27.21 -7.06
C TYR A 314 1.43 26.95 -8.01
N VAL A 315 1.74 26.37 -9.17
CA VAL A 315 0.77 26.03 -10.23
C VAL A 315 0.88 24.54 -10.55
N GLY A 316 -0.11 23.78 -10.09
CA GLY A 316 -0.24 22.36 -10.39
C GLY A 316 -0.76 22.09 -11.80
N ARG A 317 -0.48 20.90 -12.31
CA ARG A 317 -0.90 20.49 -13.66
C ARG A 317 -2.33 19.95 -13.66
N PRO A 318 -3.25 20.44 -14.52
CA PRO A 318 -4.58 19.83 -14.66
C PRO A 318 -4.49 18.35 -15.07
N VAL A 319 -5.48 17.54 -14.68
CA VAL A 319 -5.56 16.11 -15.02
C VAL A 319 -6.29 15.88 -16.33
N GLY A 320 -5.88 14.87 -17.10
CA GLY A 320 -6.52 14.50 -18.36
C GLY A 320 -6.40 15.60 -19.42
N VAL A 321 -5.23 16.22 -19.55
CA VAL A 321 -4.98 17.30 -20.53
C VAL A 321 -3.84 16.95 -21.47
N LEU A 322 -3.91 17.48 -22.69
CA LEU A 322 -2.82 17.38 -23.64
C LEU A 322 -1.65 18.26 -23.20
N GLY A 323 -0.43 17.92 -23.62
CA GLY A 323 0.76 18.70 -23.27
C GLY A 323 0.75 20.12 -23.85
N THR A 324 -0.02 20.34 -24.92
CA THR A 324 -0.21 21.62 -25.61
C THR A 324 -1.24 22.52 -24.94
N ASP A 325 -2.02 22.00 -23.98
CA ASP A 325 -3.07 22.78 -23.33
C ASP A 325 -2.46 23.85 -22.43
N ALA A 326 -3.01 25.06 -22.45
CA ALA A 326 -2.45 26.22 -21.75
C ALA A 326 -2.22 25.95 -20.24
N GLY A 327 -3.17 25.26 -19.59
CA GLY A 327 -3.03 24.87 -18.18
C GLY A 327 -1.93 23.83 -17.92
N ALA A 328 -1.64 22.96 -18.89
CA ALA A 328 -0.54 22.02 -18.80
C ALA A 328 0.81 22.71 -18.96
N ALA A 329 0.90 23.67 -19.88
CA ALA A 329 2.10 24.48 -20.12
C ALA A 329 2.42 25.45 -18.97
N ALA A 330 1.40 25.96 -18.29
CA ALA A 330 1.56 26.88 -17.14
C ALA A 330 2.01 26.19 -15.84
N ALA A 331 1.92 24.86 -15.75
CA ALA A 331 2.28 24.12 -14.54
C ALA A 331 3.77 24.25 -14.23
N ASN A 332 4.09 24.67 -13.01
CA ASN A 332 5.47 24.93 -12.58
C ASN A 332 5.91 24.09 -11.38
N THR A 333 5.02 23.26 -10.81
CA THR A 333 5.35 22.37 -9.71
C THR A 333 5.80 21.00 -10.21
N ASP A 334 6.80 20.44 -9.54
CA ASP A 334 7.37 19.12 -9.79
C ASP A 334 7.66 18.40 -8.46
N LEU A 335 7.99 17.11 -8.56
CA LEU A 335 8.63 16.37 -7.49
C LEU A 335 10.13 16.31 -7.79
N THR A 336 10.95 16.65 -6.81
CA THR A 336 12.42 16.73 -6.95
C THR A 336 13.10 16.20 -5.67
N ASP A 337 14.42 16.09 -5.70
CA ASP A 337 15.26 15.72 -4.55
C ASP A 337 15.13 16.66 -3.34
N LYS A 338 14.55 17.85 -3.52
CA LYS A 338 14.21 18.79 -2.45
C LYS A 338 12.91 18.44 -1.73
N THR A 339 12.02 17.67 -2.35
CA THR A 339 10.73 17.26 -1.80
C THR A 339 10.86 16.04 -0.88
N PHE A 340 9.93 15.86 0.05
CA PHE A 340 9.96 14.78 1.04
C PHE A 340 10.06 13.38 0.40
N TYR A 341 9.21 13.10 -0.60
CA TYR A 341 9.20 11.81 -1.30
C TYR A 341 10.23 11.70 -2.42
N GLY A 342 10.79 12.83 -2.86
CA GLY A 342 11.83 12.85 -3.88
C GLY A 342 13.25 12.68 -3.35
N LYS A 343 13.48 12.57 -2.03
CA LYS A 343 14.80 12.29 -1.45
C LYS A 343 15.18 10.81 -1.61
N GLN A 344 16.47 10.54 -1.79
CA GLN A 344 17.00 9.17 -1.95
C GLN A 344 16.60 8.22 -0.82
N PHE A 345 16.50 8.73 0.41
CA PHE A 345 16.19 7.96 1.62
C PHE A 345 14.77 8.21 2.08
N THR A 346 13.85 8.16 1.13
CA THR A 346 12.42 8.29 1.40
C THR A 346 11.88 7.04 2.10
N VAL A 347 10.61 7.10 2.47
CA VAL A 347 9.89 6.02 3.13
C VAL A 347 8.79 5.52 2.20
N THR A 348 8.47 4.24 2.32
CA THR A 348 7.21 3.71 1.80
C THR A 348 6.22 3.63 2.96
N PRO A 349 5.24 4.54 3.05
CA PRO A 349 4.25 4.53 4.12
C PRO A 349 3.20 3.44 3.89
N LEU A 350 2.87 2.68 4.94
CA LEU A 350 1.79 1.69 4.91
C LEU A 350 0.58 2.20 5.70
N ILE A 351 0.81 2.72 6.93
CA ILE A 351 -0.17 3.46 7.74
C ILE A 351 0.57 4.42 8.68
N SER A 352 0.01 5.61 8.89
CA SER A 352 0.63 6.67 9.70
C SER A 352 -0.21 7.09 10.91
N TYR A 353 0.42 7.70 11.91
CA TYR A 353 -0.26 8.34 13.02
C TYR A 353 -1.26 9.40 12.55
N ALA A 354 -0.88 10.21 11.56
CA ALA A 354 -1.76 11.22 10.99
C ALA A 354 -3.04 10.59 10.43
N GLU A 355 -2.90 9.49 9.69
CA GLU A 355 -4.04 8.72 9.19
C GLU A 355 -4.96 8.22 10.31
N VAL A 356 -4.38 7.62 11.36
CA VAL A 356 -5.13 7.13 12.52
C VAL A 356 -5.90 8.26 13.22
N GLN A 357 -5.32 9.45 13.33
CA GLN A 357 -6.04 10.61 13.86
C GLN A 357 -7.19 11.04 12.96
N PHE A 358 -7.04 10.99 11.63
CA PHE A 358 -8.15 11.28 10.73
C PHE A 358 -9.21 10.17 10.72
N ILE A 359 -8.84 8.90 10.88
CA ILE A 359 -9.78 7.78 11.11
C ILE A 359 -10.60 8.06 12.36
N LYS A 360 -9.95 8.46 13.47
CA LYS A 360 -10.61 8.83 14.72
C LYS A 360 -11.51 10.06 14.54
N ALA A 361 -11.04 11.09 13.84
CA ALA A 361 -11.79 12.31 13.58
C ALA A 361 -13.08 12.02 12.80
N GLU A 362 -12.99 11.26 11.71
CA GLU A 362 -14.16 10.86 10.91
C GLU A 362 -15.12 9.99 11.72
N SER A 363 -14.59 8.99 12.42
CA SER A 363 -15.40 8.02 13.16
C SER A 363 -16.20 8.64 14.31
N LEU A 364 -15.67 9.69 14.93
CA LEU A 364 -16.32 10.42 16.02
C LEU A 364 -17.17 11.60 15.52
N PHE A 365 -17.13 11.93 14.23
CA PHE A 365 -17.74 13.15 13.67
C PHE A 365 -19.22 13.34 14.02
N SER A 366 -19.98 12.24 14.03
CA SER A 366 -21.43 12.25 14.27
C SER A 366 -21.83 12.00 15.73
N THR A 367 -20.89 11.56 16.57
CA THR A 367 -21.17 11.07 17.94
C THR A 367 -20.48 11.87 19.03
N ASP A 368 -19.25 12.32 18.80
CA ASP A 368 -18.48 13.17 19.70
C ASP A 368 -17.72 14.22 18.90
N LYS A 369 -18.37 15.36 18.68
CA LYS A 369 -17.84 16.46 17.87
C LYS A 369 -16.58 17.09 18.46
N ALA A 370 -16.47 17.11 19.79
CA ALA A 370 -15.32 17.69 20.47
C ALA A 370 -14.08 16.80 20.29
N ALA A 371 -14.22 15.49 20.51
CA ALA A 371 -13.14 14.54 20.28
C ALA A 371 -12.77 14.41 18.80
N SER A 372 -13.76 14.48 17.90
CA SER A 372 -13.55 14.55 16.44
C SER A 372 -12.68 15.75 16.06
N TYR A 373 -13.01 16.94 16.57
CA TYR A 373 -12.25 18.16 16.32
C TYR A 373 -10.83 18.12 16.87
N ALA A 374 -10.64 17.56 18.07
CA ALA A 374 -9.32 17.39 18.65
C ALA A 374 -8.44 16.45 17.80
N ALA A 375 -9.00 15.32 17.35
CA ALA A 375 -8.30 14.37 16.47
C ALA A 375 -8.00 14.98 15.09
N PHE A 376 -8.91 15.79 14.54
CA PHE A 376 -8.70 16.53 13.30
C PHE A 376 -7.47 17.44 13.38
N LEU A 377 -7.37 18.28 14.42
CA LEU A 377 -6.22 19.16 14.61
C LEU A 377 -4.92 18.37 14.86
N GLU A 378 -4.98 17.27 15.61
CA GLU A 378 -3.82 16.41 15.86
C GLU A 378 -3.34 15.70 14.57
N GLY A 379 -4.25 15.32 13.68
CA GLY A 379 -3.93 14.78 12.35
C GLY A 379 -3.18 15.79 11.47
N ILE A 380 -3.58 17.07 11.51
CA ILE A 380 -2.86 18.14 10.80
C ILE A 380 -1.47 18.35 11.39
N LYS A 381 -1.37 18.51 12.72
CA LYS A 381 -0.09 18.75 13.40
C LYS A 381 0.91 17.63 13.13
N SER A 382 0.47 16.38 13.29
CA SER A 382 1.34 15.22 13.09
C SER A 382 1.78 15.06 11.63
N SER A 383 0.89 15.31 10.66
CA SER A 383 1.26 15.37 9.24
C SER A 383 2.33 16.44 8.96
N MET A 384 2.16 17.65 9.51
CA MET A 384 3.12 18.73 9.31
C MET A 384 4.48 18.44 9.94
N LEU A 385 4.49 17.88 11.16
CA LEU A 385 5.71 17.42 11.83
C LEU A 385 6.44 16.37 11.00
N LYS A 386 5.72 15.36 10.49
CA LYS A 386 6.28 14.31 9.64
C LYS A 386 6.99 14.88 8.40
N PHE A 387 6.40 15.88 7.77
CA PHE A 387 6.98 16.54 6.59
C PHE A 387 8.04 17.61 6.93
N GLY A 388 8.37 17.81 8.20
CA GLY A 388 9.45 18.70 8.65
C GLY A 388 9.07 20.18 8.58
N VAL A 389 7.80 20.51 8.80
CA VAL A 389 7.35 21.88 9.08
C VAL A 389 7.72 22.22 10.52
N ASP A 390 8.20 23.45 10.76
CA ASP A 390 8.56 23.91 12.10
C ASP A 390 7.33 24.18 12.97
N ASN A 391 7.47 24.08 14.30
CA ASN A 391 6.35 24.23 15.24
C ASN A 391 5.64 25.58 15.13
N ALA A 392 6.35 26.68 14.85
CA ALA A 392 5.72 28.00 14.77
C ALA A 392 4.79 28.10 13.55
N SER A 393 5.21 27.57 12.40
CA SER A 393 4.38 27.46 11.20
C SER A 393 3.18 26.54 11.41
N ILE A 394 3.36 25.43 12.15
CA ILE A 394 2.27 24.52 12.52
C ILE A 394 1.23 25.24 13.37
N ASP A 395 1.67 25.90 14.44
CA ASP A 395 0.80 26.60 15.37
C ASP A 395 0.05 27.75 14.68
N ALA A 396 0.71 28.49 13.79
CA ALA A 396 0.06 29.52 12.98
C ALA A 396 -1.04 28.94 12.07
N TYR A 397 -0.77 27.82 11.39
CA TYR A 397 -1.73 27.20 10.47
C TYR A 397 -2.96 26.64 11.21
N VAL A 398 -2.75 25.87 12.28
CA VAL A 398 -3.86 25.23 13.02
C VAL A 398 -4.68 26.20 13.88
N ASN A 399 -4.17 27.42 14.10
CA ASN A 399 -4.92 28.50 14.75
C ASN A 399 -5.61 29.46 13.75
N ASN A 400 -5.35 29.33 12.46
CA ASN A 400 -6.03 30.13 11.43
C ASN A 400 -7.53 29.81 11.40
N SER A 401 -8.40 30.82 11.26
CA SER A 401 -9.85 30.64 11.28
C SER A 401 -10.43 29.78 10.14
N LEU A 402 -9.69 29.62 9.03
CA LEU A 402 -10.07 28.70 7.95
C LEU A 402 -9.86 27.23 8.31
N ILE A 403 -9.02 26.94 9.30
CA ILE A 403 -8.75 25.58 9.80
C ILE A 403 -9.44 25.38 11.15
N SER A 404 -9.23 26.31 12.08
CA SER A 404 -9.73 26.29 13.45
C SER A 404 -11.17 26.81 13.55
N LYS A 405 -12.09 26.16 12.83
CA LYS A 405 -13.52 26.58 12.78
C LYS A 405 -14.28 26.31 14.09
N GLY A 406 -13.67 25.58 15.02
CA GLY A 406 -14.30 25.08 16.24
C GLY A 406 -15.14 23.82 16.00
N ALA A 407 -15.33 23.02 17.06
CA ALA A 407 -16.00 21.73 16.96
C ALA A 407 -17.40 21.80 16.33
N ALA A 408 -18.21 22.80 16.71
CA ALA A 408 -19.57 22.96 16.20
C ALA A 408 -19.63 23.19 14.67
N ASN A 409 -18.61 23.82 14.09
CA ASN A 409 -18.56 24.15 12.66
C ASN A 409 -17.70 23.17 11.84
N LEU A 410 -17.11 22.15 12.48
CA LEU A 410 -16.33 21.14 11.79
C LEU A 410 -17.22 20.37 10.81
N THR A 411 -16.83 20.32 9.56
CA THR A 411 -17.50 19.54 8.50
C THR A 411 -16.70 18.30 8.14
N ILE A 412 -17.36 17.33 7.50
CA ILE A 412 -16.65 16.15 6.99
C ILE A 412 -15.63 16.56 5.91
N SER A 413 -15.92 17.60 5.13
CA SER A 413 -15.01 18.15 4.12
C SER A 413 -13.70 18.61 4.76
N ASP A 414 -13.75 19.30 5.90
CA ASP A 414 -12.55 19.74 6.61
C ASP A 414 -11.63 18.54 6.92
N ILE A 415 -12.20 17.48 7.50
CA ILE A 415 -11.48 16.25 7.85
C ILE A 415 -10.89 15.60 6.61
N MET A 416 -11.70 15.39 5.57
CA MET A 416 -11.28 14.63 4.39
C MET A 416 -10.26 15.39 3.54
N LEU A 417 -10.36 16.72 3.42
CA LEU A 417 -9.38 17.53 2.68
C LEU A 417 -8.02 17.57 3.40
N GLN A 418 -8.01 17.65 4.73
CA GLN A 418 -6.76 17.60 5.49
C GLN A 418 -6.14 16.20 5.54
N LYS A 419 -6.98 15.14 5.59
CA LYS A 419 -6.53 13.75 5.39
C LYS A 419 -5.94 13.57 3.99
N TYR A 420 -6.59 14.11 2.96
CA TYR A 420 -6.10 14.10 1.58
C TYR A 420 -4.71 14.74 1.48
N ILE A 421 -4.45 15.89 2.10
CA ILE A 421 -3.09 16.47 2.09
C ILE A 421 -2.10 15.60 2.87
N ALA A 422 -2.51 15.06 4.03
CA ALA A 422 -1.64 14.28 4.90
C ALA A 422 -1.17 12.95 4.29
N LEU A 423 -2.01 12.33 3.45
CA LEU A 423 -1.75 11.05 2.81
C LEU A 423 -1.22 11.19 1.37
N PHE A 424 -0.54 12.30 1.06
CA PHE A 424 0.05 12.52 -0.25
C PHE A 424 0.83 11.29 -0.75
N LEU A 425 0.52 10.87 -1.98
CA LEU A 425 1.04 9.68 -2.65
C LEU A 425 0.65 8.31 -2.04
N GLN A 426 -0.38 8.26 -1.19
CA GLN A 426 -0.94 7.01 -0.69
C GLN A 426 -2.31 6.73 -1.31
N MET A 427 -2.48 5.53 -1.85
CA MET A 427 -3.72 5.13 -2.52
C MET A 427 -4.92 5.02 -1.59
N GLU A 428 -4.70 4.93 -0.28
CA GLU A 428 -5.76 4.91 0.73
C GLU A 428 -6.77 6.06 0.54
N THR A 429 -6.27 7.23 0.13
CA THR A 429 -7.12 8.38 -0.22
C THR A 429 -8.11 8.09 -1.35
N TRP A 430 -7.76 7.26 -2.32
CA TRP A 430 -8.68 6.86 -3.38
C TRP A 430 -9.80 5.95 -2.85
N THR A 431 -9.50 5.09 -1.87
CA THR A 431 -10.53 4.33 -1.14
C THR A 431 -11.48 5.27 -0.41
N ASP A 432 -10.97 6.28 0.30
CA ASP A 432 -11.81 7.30 0.95
C ASP A 432 -12.68 8.09 -0.05
N MET A 433 -12.10 8.51 -1.17
CA MET A 433 -12.84 9.25 -2.20
C MET A 433 -14.00 8.45 -2.78
N ARG A 434 -13.80 7.15 -3.00
CA ARG A 434 -14.87 6.24 -3.45
C ARG A 434 -15.89 5.97 -2.35
N ARG A 435 -15.46 5.85 -1.09
CA ARG A 435 -16.36 5.66 0.06
C ARG A 435 -17.27 6.88 0.30
N HIS A 436 -16.82 8.08 -0.04
CA HIS A 436 -17.62 9.31 -0.11
C HIS A 436 -18.10 9.65 -1.52
N GLN A 437 -18.02 8.72 -2.48
CA GLN A 437 -18.60 8.83 -3.83
C GLN A 437 -18.17 10.07 -4.63
N TYR A 438 -16.95 10.58 -4.39
CA TYR A 438 -16.45 11.82 -5.01
C TYR A 438 -17.37 13.04 -4.78
N ASP A 439 -18.12 13.03 -3.68
CA ASP A 439 -19.09 14.08 -3.38
C ASP A 439 -18.42 15.47 -3.38
N PRO A 440 -18.86 16.42 -4.23
CA PRO A 440 -18.25 17.74 -4.33
C PRO A 440 -18.43 18.59 -3.06
N THR A 441 -19.33 18.19 -2.16
CA THR A 441 -19.47 18.81 -0.82
C THR A 441 -18.43 18.29 0.17
N VAL A 442 -17.83 17.12 -0.09
CA VAL A 442 -16.72 16.56 0.70
C VAL A 442 -15.38 16.97 0.10
N TYR A 443 -15.20 16.78 -1.21
CA TYR A 443 -14.00 17.12 -1.96
C TYR A 443 -14.20 18.40 -2.77
N VAL A 444 -14.30 19.52 -2.06
CA VAL A 444 -14.59 20.83 -2.65
C VAL A 444 -13.52 21.22 -3.67
N GLY A 445 -13.95 21.58 -4.88
CA GLY A 445 -13.05 21.97 -5.98
C GLY A 445 -12.49 20.80 -6.80
N LEU A 446 -12.81 19.55 -6.43
CA LEU A 446 -12.48 18.39 -7.25
C LEU A 446 -13.30 18.43 -8.55
N THR A 447 -12.63 18.23 -9.67
CA THR A 447 -13.25 18.19 -11.01
C THR A 447 -12.80 16.95 -11.75
N GLN A 448 -13.64 16.45 -12.66
CA GLN A 448 -13.27 15.30 -13.49
C GLN A 448 -12.10 15.64 -14.42
N PRO A 449 -11.32 14.64 -14.86
CA PRO A 449 -10.31 14.84 -15.88
C PRO A 449 -10.89 15.50 -17.13
N GLY A 450 -10.13 16.40 -17.75
CA GLY A 450 -10.58 17.11 -18.96
C GLY A 450 -10.91 16.15 -20.11
N LEU A 451 -9.98 15.23 -20.38
CA LEU A 451 -10.18 14.04 -21.18
C LEU A 451 -10.53 12.88 -20.25
N ASN A 452 -11.69 12.27 -20.46
CA ASN A 452 -12.18 11.17 -19.64
C ASN A 452 -12.75 10.04 -20.53
N GLN A 453 -12.05 8.90 -20.57
CA GLN A 453 -12.46 7.73 -21.36
C GLN A 453 -13.68 7.00 -20.78
N LEU A 454 -14.12 7.35 -19.56
CA LEU A 454 -15.36 6.88 -18.95
C LEU A 454 -16.51 7.90 -19.10
N GLY A 455 -16.34 8.90 -19.97
CA GLY A 455 -17.33 9.96 -20.20
C GLY A 455 -17.41 10.90 -19.00
N THR A 456 -18.53 10.89 -18.29
CA THR A 456 -18.74 11.71 -17.08
C THR A 456 -18.69 10.89 -15.80
N SER A 457 -18.10 9.69 -15.84
CA SER A 457 -17.98 8.80 -14.67
C SER A 457 -16.61 8.91 -14.02
N TRP A 458 -16.58 8.68 -12.70
CA TRP A 458 -15.36 8.48 -11.94
C TRP A 458 -14.90 7.02 -12.02
N VAL A 459 -13.59 6.78 -11.94
CA VAL A 459 -13.03 5.43 -11.80
C VAL A 459 -13.38 4.87 -10.42
N GLN A 460 -14.09 3.76 -10.37
CA GLN A 460 -14.54 3.09 -9.15
C GLN A 460 -13.69 1.85 -8.81
N ARG A 461 -13.02 1.28 -9.81
CA ARG A 461 -12.20 0.07 -9.65
C ARG A 461 -11.04 -0.01 -10.64
N ALA A 462 -10.02 -0.76 -10.26
CA ALA A 462 -9.00 -1.21 -11.16
C ALA A 462 -9.57 -2.27 -12.12
N LYS A 463 -9.01 -2.33 -13.33
CA LYS A 463 -9.20 -3.49 -14.23
C LYS A 463 -8.43 -4.67 -13.65
N TYR A 464 -8.98 -5.88 -13.71
CA TYR A 464 -8.19 -7.08 -13.42
C TYR A 464 -6.97 -7.15 -14.36
N PRO A 465 -5.88 -7.82 -13.93
CA PRO A 465 -4.69 -8.00 -14.76
C PRO A 465 -5.03 -8.58 -16.13
N ASP A 466 -4.32 -8.11 -17.15
CA ASP A 466 -4.59 -8.47 -18.54
C ASP A 466 -4.30 -9.96 -18.80
N ASN A 467 -3.43 -10.57 -17.99
CA ASN A 467 -3.06 -11.97 -18.10
C ASN A 467 -4.01 -12.94 -17.35
N GLU A 468 -4.83 -12.46 -16.42
CA GLU A 468 -5.68 -13.31 -15.58
C GLU A 468 -6.75 -14.06 -16.40
N PRO A 469 -7.50 -13.44 -17.33
CA PRO A 469 -8.50 -14.14 -18.14
C PRO A 469 -7.95 -15.32 -18.96
N GLY A 470 -6.66 -15.30 -19.30
CA GLY A 470 -5.99 -16.41 -20.00
C GLY A 470 -5.40 -17.49 -19.08
N ARG A 471 -5.36 -17.24 -17.76
CA ARG A 471 -4.71 -18.12 -16.77
C ARG A 471 -5.70 -18.73 -15.77
N ASN A 472 -6.76 -18.00 -15.43
CA ASN A 472 -7.77 -18.43 -14.48
C ASN A 472 -9.17 -18.18 -15.06
N VAL A 473 -9.90 -19.26 -15.35
CA VAL A 473 -11.26 -19.16 -15.93
C VAL A 473 -12.29 -18.59 -14.95
N ASN A 474 -11.95 -18.50 -13.66
CA ASN A 474 -12.84 -18.01 -12.60
C ASN A 474 -12.82 -16.49 -12.43
N VAL A 475 -12.06 -15.76 -13.27
CA VAL A 475 -12.00 -14.29 -13.23
C VAL A 475 -13.40 -13.70 -13.46
N PRO A 476 -13.90 -12.85 -12.56
CA PRO A 476 -15.20 -12.22 -12.72
C PRO A 476 -15.24 -11.34 -13.98
N LYS A 477 -16.38 -11.38 -14.68
CA LYS A 477 -16.66 -10.46 -15.78
C LYS A 477 -17.05 -9.11 -15.22
N VAL A 478 -16.40 -8.06 -15.72
CA VAL A 478 -16.58 -6.67 -15.29
C VAL A 478 -16.89 -5.83 -16.51
N GLY A 479 -17.86 -4.92 -16.41
CA GLY A 479 -18.24 -4.07 -17.53
C GLY A 479 -17.14 -3.07 -17.89
N ASN A 480 -16.81 -2.19 -16.95
CA ASN A 480 -15.72 -1.21 -17.08
C ASN A 480 -15.25 -0.73 -15.69
N GLN A 481 -14.31 0.21 -15.68
CA GLN A 481 -13.74 0.76 -14.43
C GLN A 481 -14.66 1.71 -13.67
N ALA A 482 -15.81 2.12 -14.22
CA ALA A 482 -16.81 2.94 -13.52
C ALA A 482 -17.75 2.08 -12.63
N GLU A 483 -17.68 0.76 -12.74
CA GLU A 483 -18.48 -0.16 -11.94
C GLU A 483 -18.02 -0.16 -10.47
N LYS A 484 -18.96 0.08 -9.55
CA LYS A 484 -18.69 0.07 -8.10
C LYS A 484 -18.49 -1.35 -7.59
N ILE A 485 -17.41 -1.57 -6.84
CA ILE A 485 -17.23 -2.79 -6.05
C ILE A 485 -18.11 -2.75 -4.79
N TRP A 486 -18.39 -3.92 -4.20
CA TRP A 486 -19.30 -4.08 -3.06
C TRP A 486 -19.06 -3.05 -1.96
N LEU A 487 -17.80 -2.77 -1.60
CA LEU A 487 -17.44 -1.85 -0.52
C LEU A 487 -18.02 -0.43 -0.72
N PHE A 488 -18.16 0.04 -1.96
CA PHE A 488 -18.62 1.39 -2.30
C PHE A 488 -20.04 1.45 -2.87
N GLN A 489 -20.77 0.34 -2.83
CA GLN A 489 -22.18 0.29 -3.27
C GLN A 489 -23.13 0.89 -2.25
#